data_AF-K9VQP7-F1
#
_entry.id   AF-K9VQP7-F1
#
_cell.length_a   1.000
_cell.length_b   1.000
_cell.length_c   1.000
_cell.angle_alpha   90.00
_cell.angle_beta   90.00
_cell.angle_gamma   90.00
#
_symmetry.space_group_name_H-M   'P 1'
#
loop_
_entity.id
_entity.type
_entity.pdbx_description
1 polymer ?
#
loop_
_entity_poly.entity_id
_entity_poly.type
_entity_poly.pdbx_seq_one_letter_code
_entity_poly.pdbx_strand_id
1 'polypeptide(L)' 'MAEYGGCLGCRHFLDRVYVNEIPTCRAFPEGIPPIIIVGKEHTKPLPDQDNTIVYEPAEKPFWLTE' A
#
# COMPACT_ATOMS: atom_id res chain seq x y z
N MET A 1 -5.32 -18.41 -1.42
CA MET A 1 -4.25 -17.48 -0.98
C MET A 1 -4.57 -16.16 -1.64
N ALA A 2 -4.73 -15.07 -0.89
CA ALA A 2 -5.03 -13.77 -1.50
C ALA A 2 -3.86 -13.42 -2.44
N GLU A 3 -4.16 -13.21 -3.72
CA GLU A 3 -3.15 -12.84 -4.71
C GLU A 3 -2.53 -11.49 -4.28
N TYR A 4 -1.21 -11.40 -4.37
CA TYR A 4 -0.54 -10.13 -4.10
C TYR A 4 -0.94 -9.13 -5.18
N GLY A 5 -1.75 -8.14 -4.79
CA GLY A 5 -2.29 -7.14 -5.72
C GLY A 5 -1.65 -5.76 -5.58
N GLY A 6 -0.44 -5.68 -5.03
CA GLY A 6 0.28 -4.42 -4.85
C GLY A 6 -0.43 -3.47 -3.88
N CYS A 7 -0.06 -2.18 -3.92
CA CYS A 7 -0.70 -1.20 -3.04
C CYS A 7 -2.22 -1.16 -3.21
N LEU A 8 -2.76 -1.29 -4.42
CA LEU A 8 -4.21 -1.26 -4.68
C LEU A 8 -5.00 -2.38 -3.97
N GLY A 9 -4.32 -3.48 -3.65
CA GLY A 9 -4.88 -4.62 -2.91
C GLY A 9 -4.63 -4.57 -1.42
N CYS A 10 -3.91 -3.55 -0.95
CA CYS A 10 -3.50 -3.43 0.43
C CYS A 10 -4.53 -2.65 1.25
N ARG A 11 -4.86 -3.13 2.45
CA ARG A 11 -5.71 -2.43 3.42
C ARG A 11 -5.23 -1.00 3.68
N HIS A 12 -3.91 -0.80 3.75
CA HIS A 12 -3.29 0.51 4.01
C HIS A 12 -3.50 1.54 2.90
N PHE A 13 -3.70 1.10 1.66
CA PHE A 13 -3.98 2.00 0.53
C PHE A 13 -5.47 2.36 0.47
N LEU A 14 -6.35 1.42 0.87
CA LEU A 14 -7.80 1.63 0.90
C LEU A 14 -8.26 2.63 1.95
N ASP A 15 -7.43 2.94 2.95
CA ASP A 15 -7.66 4.08 3.84
C ASP A 15 -7.66 5.43 3.06
N ARG A 16 -7.33 5.43 1.75
CA ARG A 16 -7.41 6.57 0.80
C ARG A 16 -6.82 7.86 1.36
N VAL A 17 -5.66 7.75 1.99
CA VAL A 17 -4.98 8.91 2.57
C VAL A 17 -4.25 9.64 1.45
N TYR A 18 -4.71 10.83 1.08
CA TYR A 18 -4.03 11.71 0.13
C TYR A 18 -3.47 12.92 0.86
N VAL A 19 -2.19 13.21 0.65
CA VAL A 19 -1.52 14.43 1.12
C VAL A 19 -1.05 15.17 -0.11
N ASN A 20 -1.54 16.40 -0.33
CA ASN A 20 -1.23 17.21 -1.53
C ASN A 20 -1.45 16.43 -2.85
N GLU A 21 -2.59 15.72 -2.97
CA GLU A 21 -2.95 14.90 -4.14
C GLU A 21 -2.06 13.66 -4.38
N ILE A 22 -1.09 13.39 -3.50
CA ILE A 22 -0.22 12.21 -3.57
C ILE A 22 -0.82 11.09 -2.70
N PRO A 23 -0.95 9.85 -3.22
CA PRO A 23 -1.39 8.72 -2.42
C PRO A 23 -0.36 8.39 -1.34
N THR A 24 -0.81 8.28 -0.11
CA THR A 24 0.00 8.01 1.07
C THR A 24 -0.60 6.86 1.88
N CYS A 25 0.19 6.28 2.78
CA CYS A 25 -0.31 5.37 3.81
C CYS A 25 0.58 5.47 5.05
N ARG A 26 0.24 4.75 6.13
CA ARG A 26 1.05 4.77 7.37
C ARG A 26 2.51 4.32 7.17
N ALA A 27 2.79 3.47 6.18
CA ALA A 27 4.16 3.09 5.84
C ALA A 27 4.88 4.21 5.06
N PHE A 28 4.16 4.94 4.21
CA PHE A 28 4.69 6.00 3.36
C PHE A 28 3.93 7.31 3.59
N PRO A 29 4.18 8.01 4.73
CA PRO A 29 3.44 9.21 5.10
C PRO A 29 3.73 10.40 4.16
N GLU A 30 4.88 10.41 3.49
CA GLU A 30 5.30 11.47 2.57
C GLU A 30 4.88 11.20 1.10
N GLY A 31 4.32 10.02 0.81
CA GLY A 31 3.98 9.60 -0.55
C GLY A 31 4.48 8.21 -0.88
N ILE A 32 3.61 7.37 -1.46
CA ILE A 32 3.99 6.02 -1.90
C ILE A 32 4.76 6.15 -3.22
N PRO A 33 6.00 5.66 -3.32
CA PRO A 33 6.76 5.69 -4.57
C PRO A 33 6.03 4.88 -5.66
N PRO A 34 6.00 5.35 -6.93
CA PRO A 34 5.30 4.64 -8.01
C PRO A 34 5.74 3.18 -8.19
N ILE A 35 7.04 2.90 -8.01
CA ILE A 35 7.60 1.53 -8.07
C ILE A 35 7.01 0.62 -6.99
N ILE A 36 6.67 1.16 -5.81
CA ILE A 36 6.01 0.42 -4.74
C ILE A 36 4.52 0.23 -5.07
N ILE A 37 3.87 1.24 -5.66
CA ILE A 37 2.45 1.17 -6.06
C ILE A 37 2.20 0.00 -7.05
N VAL A 38 3.05 -0.10 -8.07
CA VAL A 38 2.92 -1.12 -9.14
C VAL A 38 3.70 -2.41 -8.85
N GLY A 39 4.64 -2.37 -7.91
CA GLY A 39 5.60 -3.45 -7.65
C GLY A 39 5.18 -4.44 -6.57
N LYS A 40 6.01 -5.48 -6.41
CA LYS A 40 5.85 -6.55 -5.40
C LYS A 40 6.71 -6.38 -4.14
N GLU A 41 7.27 -5.19 -3.97
CA GLU A 41 8.41 -4.97 -3.06
C GLU A 41 8.00 -4.74 -1.61
N HIS A 42 6.72 -4.47 -1.33
CA HIS A 42 6.25 -4.18 0.03
C HIS A 42 5.70 -5.41 0.77
N THR A 43 6.21 -6.60 0.45
CA THR A 43 5.89 -7.86 1.16
C THR A 43 6.64 -8.03 2.48
N LYS A 44 7.64 -7.16 2.74
CA LYS A 44 8.43 -7.06 3.96
C LYS A 44 8.63 -5.57 4.29
N PRO A 45 9.01 -5.21 5.52
CA PRO A 45 9.37 -3.83 5.83
C PRO A 45 10.57 -3.43 4.96
N LEU A 46 10.53 -2.24 4.38
CA LEU A 46 11.69 -1.73 3.64
C LEU A 46 12.77 -1.30 4.64
N PRO A 47 14.07 -1.49 4.32
CA PRO A 47 15.17 -1.22 5.25
C PRO A 47 15.24 0.24 5.72
N ASP A 48 14.72 1.18 4.93
CA ASP A 48 14.73 2.62 5.22
C ASP A 48 13.41 3.13 5.85
N GLN A 49 12.48 2.24 6.17
CA GLN A 49 11.25 2.59 6.89
C GLN A 49 11.41 2.34 8.39
N ASP A 50 11.24 3.38 9.21
CA ASP A 50 11.23 3.29 10.68
C ASP A 50 9.87 2.77 11.20
N ASN A 51 9.36 1.70 10.58
CA ASN A 51 8.13 1.03 10.98
C ASN A 51 8.15 -0.44 10.53
N THR A 52 7.29 -1.27 11.14
CA THR A 52 7.18 -2.71 10.82
C THR A 52 6.00 -3.02 9.90
N ILE A 53 5.49 -2.03 9.18
CA ILE A 53 4.28 -2.17 8.37
C ILE A 53 4.64 -2.93 7.09
N VAL A 54 3.78 -3.87 6.70
CA VAL A 54 3.94 -4.70 5.50
C VAL A 54 2.65 -4.74 4.71
N TYR A 55 2.66 -5.41 3.56
CA TYR A 55 1.45 -5.71 2.81
C TYR A 55 0.44 -6.50 3.64
N GLU A 56 -0.73 -5.89 3.86
CA GLU A 56 -1.92 -6.54 4.41
C GLU A 56 -3.02 -6.59 3.34
N PRO A 57 -3.51 -7.77 2.95
CA PRO A 57 -4.54 -7.89 1.92
C PRO A 57 -5.86 -7.26 2.39
N ALA A 58 -6.49 -6.48 1.53
CA ALA A 58 -7.83 -5.95 1.76
C ALA A 58 -8.91 -7.04 1.63
N GLU A 59 -9.94 -6.98 2.47
CA GLU A 59 -11.13 -7.85 2.35
C GLU A 59 -11.90 -7.59 1.05
N LYS A 60 -11.90 -6.34 0.58
CA LYS A 60 -12.42 -5.91 -0.73
C LYS A 60 -11.37 -5.04 -1.41
N PRO A 61 -10.53 -5.60 -2.30
CA PRO A 61 -9.57 -4.84 -3.08
C PRO A 61 -10.23 -3.70 -3.84
N PHE A 62 -9.46 -2.64 -4.16
CA PHE A 62 -9.98 -1.47 -4.87
C PHE A 62 -10.66 -1.81 -6.21
N TRP A 63 -10.19 -2.87 -6.90
CA TRP A 63 -10.79 -3.33 -8.16
C TRP A 63 -12.02 -4.24 -7.99
N LEU A 64 -12.42 -4.53 -6.75
CA LEU A 64 -13.63 -5.29 -6.39
C LEU A 64 -14.64 -4.45 -5.59
N THR A 65 -14.37 -3.17 -5.36
CA THR A 65 -15.39 -2.24 -4.87
C THR A 65 -16.27 -1.83 -6.05
N GLU A 66 -17.43 -2.46 -6.16
CA GLU A 66 -18.54 -2.12 -7.07
C GLU A 66 -19.06 -0.69 -6.84
#